data_AF-A0A820BG24-F1
#
_entry.id   AF-A0A820BG24-F1
#
_cell.length_a   1.000
_cell.length_b   1.000
_cell.length_c   1.000
_cell.angle_alpha   90.00
_cell.angle_beta   90.00
_cell.angle_gamma   90.00
#
_symmetry.space_group_name_H-M   'P 1'
#
loop_
_entity.id
_entity.type
_entity.pdbx_description
1 polymer ?
#
loop_
_entity_poly.entity_id
_entity_poly.type
_entity_poly.pdbx_seq_one_letter_code
_entity_poly.pdbx_strand_id
1 'polypeptide(L)'
;MSKRRLDIENKENEPEQSSSFIDINESNPTKKFKIIDTTNIQQSEPLSVEEDNDEDKGPWPIESVIQNYDGTIHPTNKQYILYENTKPNMISKTARFWSRKYLKVLQHVDPDVYNMYIHNDFVCYGELEIIENCLNDIAKGIFLKHKKQMNFSHYIFAFRRLEALTIVLNSSHYFVGIDDGNRFDEIIRVIGACYVTILRGLLPKSMFNNEELTDDDMKKLNKISQQLPNFKQVIKQALILGHMLLSIGSIQSAYTNILQTIYCTWSEVMDKIRINLNEKPDKKDEDIWKALKHAFKIKKNTFKESFNFIKELDLYSKTNPDLGGNSHDLRKWSKSQRNLYSLDNIDDEEEDESFWFRL
;
A
#
# COMPACT_ATOMS: atom_id res chain seq x y z
N MET A 1 -1.18 32.00 7.50
CA MET A 1 -2.09 31.68 6.38
C MET A 1 -2.97 30.53 6.84
N SER A 2 -4.28 30.76 6.86
CA SER A 2 -5.27 29.91 7.52
C SER A 2 -5.69 28.76 6.59
N LYS A 3 -5.49 27.52 7.03
CA LYS A 3 -6.05 26.32 6.40
C LYS A 3 -7.59 26.40 6.48
N ARG A 4 -8.29 26.52 5.35
CA ARG A 4 -9.75 26.34 5.34
C ARG A 4 -10.05 24.85 5.19
N ARG A 5 -10.73 24.31 6.21
CA ARG A 5 -11.44 23.03 6.14
C ARG A 5 -12.72 23.25 5.31
N LEU A 6 -13.14 22.23 4.59
CA LEU A 6 -14.47 22.16 4.01
C LEU A 6 -15.50 22.11 5.15
N ASP A 7 -16.19 23.22 5.37
CA ASP A 7 -17.25 23.33 6.37
C ASP A 7 -18.55 22.72 5.81
N ILE A 8 -19.15 21.82 6.61
CA ILE A 8 -20.52 21.32 6.43
C ILE A 8 -21.42 22.28 7.21
N GLU A 9 -22.29 23.00 6.51
CA GLU A 9 -23.34 23.81 7.13
C GLU A 9 -24.35 22.90 7.85
N ASN A 10 -24.58 23.16 9.13
CA ASN A 10 -25.86 22.89 9.79
C ASN A 10 -26.09 23.95 10.85
N LYS A 11 -27.10 24.80 10.61
CA LYS A 11 -27.57 25.81 11.54
C LYS A 11 -28.59 25.24 12.53
N GLU A 12 -28.35 25.64 13.79
CA GLU A 12 -29.34 26.05 14.78
C GLU A 12 -30.28 24.98 15.37
N ASN A 13 -29.98 24.58 16.62
CA ASN A 13 -30.84 24.87 17.78
C ASN A 13 -30.14 24.40 19.08
N GLU A 14 -29.69 25.36 19.90
CA GLU A 14 -29.52 25.15 21.35
C GLU A 14 -30.87 25.37 22.07
N PRO A 15 -31.05 24.85 23.31
CA PRO A 15 -30.68 25.65 24.47
C PRO A 15 -29.99 24.87 25.62
N GLU A 16 -28.92 25.50 26.12
CA GLU A 16 -28.54 25.77 27.52
C GLU A 16 -28.72 24.76 28.69
N GLN A 17 -27.56 24.49 29.31
CA GLN A 17 -27.19 24.55 30.74
C GLN A 17 -27.78 23.55 31.77
N SER A 18 -26.90 22.76 32.41
CA SER A 18 -26.50 22.97 33.82
C SER A 18 -25.51 21.93 34.36
N SER A 19 -24.71 22.40 35.31
CA SER A 19 -23.57 21.81 36.01
C SER A 19 -23.87 20.63 36.95
N SER A 20 -22.91 19.72 37.14
CA SER A 20 -22.33 19.43 38.47
C SER A 20 -21.22 18.37 38.43
N PHE A 21 -20.11 18.68 39.12
CA PHE A 21 -19.05 17.80 39.61
C PHE A 21 -19.60 16.58 40.36
N ILE A 22 -18.87 15.45 40.33
CA ILE A 22 -18.47 14.58 41.47
C ILE A 22 -17.46 13.53 40.97
N ASP A 23 -16.28 13.49 41.59
CA ASP A 23 -15.30 12.39 41.60
C ASP A 23 -15.72 11.35 42.65
N ILE A 24 -15.75 10.05 42.33
CA ILE A 24 -15.47 8.94 43.28
C ILE A 24 -14.84 7.73 42.54
N ASN A 25 -13.79 7.22 43.17
CA ASN A 25 -12.97 6.03 42.87
C ASN A 25 -13.70 4.66 42.86
N GLU A 26 -13.03 3.73 42.19
CA GLU A 26 -12.84 2.29 42.51
C GLU A 26 -13.89 1.20 42.15
N SER A 27 -13.35 0.19 41.46
CA SER A 27 -13.56 -1.27 41.59
C SER A 27 -14.65 -2.00 40.74
N ASN A 28 -14.12 -2.90 39.88
CA ASN A 28 -14.70 -4.02 39.10
C ASN A 28 -15.64 -4.97 39.89
N PRO A 29 -16.29 -6.01 39.27
CA PRO A 29 -16.52 -6.36 37.86
C PRO A 29 -17.96 -6.89 37.54
N THR A 30 -18.18 -7.30 36.28
CA THR A 30 -19.23 -8.22 35.78
C THR A 30 -20.69 -7.78 35.81
N LYS A 31 -21.23 -7.37 34.65
CA LYS A 31 -22.62 -7.65 34.26
C LYS A 31 -22.72 -7.85 32.74
N LYS A 32 -23.22 -9.03 32.36
CA LYS A 32 -23.60 -9.43 31.01
C LYS A 32 -24.60 -8.41 30.45
N PHE A 33 -24.29 -7.75 29.34
CA PHE A 33 -25.28 -7.00 28.59
C PHE A 33 -25.88 -7.89 27.49
N LYS A 34 -27.19 -8.06 27.59
CA LYS A 34 -28.07 -8.70 26.61
C LYS A 34 -28.09 -7.85 25.34
N ILE A 35 -27.97 -8.52 24.21
CA ILE A 35 -28.33 -8.01 22.89
C ILE A 35 -29.83 -7.76 22.92
N ILE A 36 -30.24 -6.52 22.66
CA ILE A 36 -31.62 -6.16 22.35
C ILE A 36 -31.62 -5.84 20.85
N ASP A 37 -32.26 -6.72 20.08
CA ASP A 37 -32.76 -6.43 18.75
C ASP A 37 -33.86 -5.38 18.87
N THR A 38 -33.67 -4.24 18.23
CA THR A 38 -34.74 -3.33 17.86
C THR A 38 -34.55 -2.96 16.41
N THR A 39 -35.14 -3.78 15.54
CA THR A 39 -35.70 -3.37 14.26
C THR A 39 -36.64 -2.19 14.49
N ASN A 40 -36.29 -1.01 13.99
CA ASN A 40 -37.26 -0.06 13.47
C ASN A 40 -36.59 0.80 12.41
N ILE A 41 -36.86 0.39 11.17
CA ILE A 41 -36.55 1.09 9.94
C ILE A 41 -37.56 2.24 9.86
N GLN A 42 -37.09 3.48 9.99
CA GLN A 42 -37.80 4.62 9.44
C GLN A 42 -37.19 4.92 8.07
N GLN A 43 -37.99 4.61 7.04
CA GLN A 43 -37.78 5.03 5.67
C GLN A 43 -37.87 6.56 5.60
N SER A 44 -36.75 7.23 5.42
CA SER A 44 -36.74 8.55 4.79
C SER A 44 -36.66 8.33 3.29
N GLU A 45 -37.69 8.74 2.57
CA GLU A 45 -37.75 8.74 1.11
C GLU A 45 -36.50 9.42 0.51
N PRO A 46 -35.82 8.81 -0.47
CA PRO A 46 -34.78 9.52 -1.19
C PRO A 46 -35.44 10.52 -2.14
N LEU A 47 -35.07 11.79 -1.99
CA LEU A 47 -35.26 12.82 -3.01
C LEU A 47 -34.78 12.25 -4.35
N SER A 48 -35.69 12.21 -5.32
CA SER A 48 -35.44 11.79 -6.69
C SER A 48 -34.40 12.70 -7.32
N VAL A 49 -33.14 12.29 -7.26
CA VAL A 49 -32.11 12.79 -8.15
C VAL A 49 -32.35 12.07 -9.47
N GLU A 50 -32.73 12.84 -10.49
CA GLU A 50 -32.85 12.33 -11.85
C GLU A 50 -31.52 11.64 -12.22
N GLU A 51 -31.58 10.33 -12.43
CA GLU A 51 -30.47 9.55 -12.97
C GLU A 51 -30.28 9.97 -14.43
N ASP A 52 -29.46 11.01 -14.64
CA ASP A 52 -28.80 11.24 -15.92
C ASP A 52 -27.90 10.03 -16.19
N ASN A 53 -28.49 9.04 -16.86
CA ASN A 53 -27.88 7.82 -17.38
C ASN A 53 -26.96 8.10 -18.59
N ASP A 54 -26.17 9.15 -18.51
CA ASP A 54 -25.00 9.29 -19.37
C ASP A 54 -23.84 8.62 -18.65
N GLU A 55 -23.64 7.32 -18.94
CA GLU A 55 -22.35 6.66 -18.76
C GLU A 55 -21.32 7.42 -19.60
N ASP A 56 -20.83 8.52 -19.03
CA ASP A 56 -19.72 9.30 -19.57
C ASP A 56 -18.50 8.39 -19.51
N LYS A 57 -18.24 7.75 -20.66
CA LYS A 57 -17.07 6.93 -20.92
C LYS A 57 -15.89 7.88 -21.01
N GLY A 58 -15.42 8.31 -19.83
CA GLY A 58 -14.14 8.97 -19.64
C GLY A 58 -13.08 8.23 -20.45
N PRO A 59 -12.04 8.93 -20.91
CA PRO A 59 -11.23 8.48 -22.02
C PRO A 59 -10.70 7.06 -21.77
N TRP A 60 -10.83 6.29 -22.84
CA TRP A 60 -10.48 4.89 -22.98
C TRP A 60 -9.23 4.49 -22.17
N PRO A 61 -9.24 3.33 -21.51
CA PRO A 61 -8.09 2.88 -20.76
C PRO A 61 -6.90 2.75 -21.69
N ILE A 62 -5.78 3.32 -21.28
CA ILE A 62 -4.48 3.19 -21.94
C ILE A 62 -4.19 1.69 -22.07
N GLU A 63 -4.37 1.15 -23.28
CA GLU A 63 -4.08 -0.25 -23.65
C GLU A 63 -2.60 -0.63 -23.46
N SER A 64 -1.72 0.31 -23.08
CA SER A 64 -0.30 0.03 -22.85
C SER A 64 0.04 -0.39 -21.41
N VAL A 65 -0.80 -0.11 -20.41
CA VAL A 65 -0.54 -0.48 -19.00
C VAL A 65 -1.26 -1.75 -18.57
N ILE A 66 -2.33 -2.12 -19.27
CA ILE A 66 -3.04 -3.40 -19.08
C ILE A 66 -2.85 -4.23 -20.35
N GLN A 67 -1.67 -4.80 -20.56
CA GLN A 67 -1.52 -5.81 -21.59
C GLN A 67 -2.58 -6.92 -21.35
N ASN A 68 -3.40 -7.14 -22.37
CA ASN A 68 -4.35 -8.24 -22.54
C ASN A 68 -3.65 -9.62 -22.67
N TYR A 69 -2.37 -9.71 -22.32
CA TYR A 69 -1.65 -10.98 -22.30
C TYR A 69 -2.04 -11.71 -21.02
N ASP A 70 -2.85 -12.76 -21.14
CA ASP A 70 -3.28 -13.56 -19.98
C ASP A 70 -2.15 -14.41 -19.37
N GLY A 71 -0.98 -14.42 -20.01
CA GLY A 71 0.16 -15.24 -19.62
C GLY A 71 -0.13 -16.73 -19.79
N THR A 72 0.86 -17.57 -19.48
CA THR A 72 0.68 -19.03 -19.44
C THR A 72 0.71 -19.52 -18.00
N ILE A 73 -0.10 -20.53 -17.67
CA ILE A 73 -0.08 -21.09 -16.30
C ILE A 73 1.25 -21.82 -16.10
N HIS A 74 1.92 -21.56 -14.98
CA HIS A 74 3.19 -22.22 -14.66
C HIS A 74 3.02 -23.75 -14.63
N PRO A 75 3.89 -24.52 -15.30
CA PRO A 75 3.67 -25.94 -15.57
C PRO A 75 3.54 -26.80 -14.30
N THR A 76 4.30 -26.48 -13.26
CA THR A 76 4.32 -27.25 -12.00
C THR A 76 3.58 -26.59 -10.84
N ASN A 77 3.26 -25.29 -10.92
CA ASN A 77 2.65 -24.55 -9.83
C ASN A 77 1.50 -23.70 -10.38
N LYS A 78 0.30 -24.29 -10.43
CA LYS A 78 -0.91 -23.69 -11.01
C LYS A 78 -1.37 -22.38 -10.33
N GLN A 79 -0.73 -21.98 -9.23
CA GLN A 79 -0.94 -20.69 -8.58
C GLN A 79 -0.15 -19.56 -9.23
N TYR A 80 0.70 -19.84 -10.23
CA TYR A 80 1.53 -18.85 -10.92
C TYR A 80 1.22 -18.77 -12.39
N ILE A 81 1.43 -17.57 -12.93
CA ILE A 81 1.30 -17.21 -14.34
C ILE A 81 2.66 -16.70 -14.80
N LEU A 82 3.09 -17.17 -15.96
CA LEU A 82 4.30 -16.78 -16.65
C LEU A 82 3.96 -15.77 -17.75
N TYR A 83 4.79 -14.75 -17.87
CA TYR A 83 4.66 -13.70 -18.86
C TYR A 83 5.95 -13.62 -19.66
N GLU A 84 5.84 -13.71 -20.97
CA GLU A 84 6.98 -13.55 -21.87
C GLU A 84 7.36 -12.07 -21.94
N ASN A 85 8.66 -11.77 -21.94
CA ASN A 85 9.22 -10.44 -22.16
C ASN A 85 8.75 -9.34 -21.18
N THR A 86 8.26 -9.69 -19.99
CA THR A 86 7.89 -8.74 -18.94
C THR A 86 8.80 -8.87 -17.72
N LYS A 87 8.81 -7.82 -16.89
CA LYS A 87 9.39 -7.85 -15.54
C LYS A 87 8.33 -7.36 -14.55
N PRO A 88 7.87 -8.20 -13.60
CA PRO A 88 8.26 -9.59 -13.37
C PRO A 88 7.67 -10.56 -14.41
N ASN A 89 8.46 -11.54 -14.85
CA ASN A 89 8.06 -12.60 -15.79
C ASN A 89 7.24 -13.73 -15.15
N MET A 90 7.07 -13.72 -13.83
CA MET A 90 6.29 -14.71 -13.09
C MET A 90 5.54 -14.05 -11.94
N ILE A 91 4.22 -14.21 -11.93
CA ILE A 91 3.33 -13.57 -10.96
C ILE A 91 2.34 -14.61 -10.39
N SER A 92 2.07 -14.58 -9.10
CA SER A 92 1.01 -15.43 -8.53
C SER A 92 -0.38 -14.95 -8.97
N LYS A 93 -1.34 -15.87 -9.14
CA LYS A 93 -2.74 -15.55 -9.46
C LYS A 93 -3.36 -14.59 -8.43
N THR A 94 -3.01 -14.78 -7.16
CA THR A 94 -3.42 -13.88 -6.09
C THR A 94 -2.83 -12.49 -6.29
N ALA A 95 -1.51 -12.37 -6.54
CA ALA A 95 -0.90 -11.08 -6.79
C ALA A 95 -1.51 -10.38 -8.00
N ARG A 96 -1.69 -11.10 -9.12
CA ARG A 96 -2.32 -10.58 -10.33
C ARG A 96 -3.72 -10.03 -10.07
N PHE A 97 -4.56 -10.76 -9.35
CA PHE A 97 -5.92 -10.30 -9.03
C PHE A 97 -5.88 -9.00 -8.23
N TRP A 98 -5.07 -8.97 -7.18
CA TRP A 98 -5.02 -7.82 -6.27
C TRP A 98 -4.29 -6.63 -6.86
N SER A 99 -3.18 -6.80 -7.59
CA SER A 99 -2.52 -5.69 -8.27
C SER A 99 -3.43 -5.09 -9.34
N ARG A 100 -4.13 -5.92 -10.15
CA ARG A 100 -5.10 -5.41 -11.12
C ARG A 100 -6.25 -4.63 -10.50
N LYS A 101 -6.72 -5.01 -9.30
CA LYS A 101 -7.73 -4.23 -8.56
C LYS A 101 -7.28 -2.78 -8.39
N TYR A 102 -6.03 -2.56 -7.99
CA TYR A 102 -5.49 -1.24 -7.69
C TYR A 102 -4.98 -0.49 -8.92
N LEU A 103 -4.28 -1.18 -9.84
CA LEU A 103 -3.78 -0.57 -11.07
C LEU A 103 -4.91 -0.05 -11.98
N LYS A 104 -6.10 -0.67 -11.92
CA LYS A 104 -7.31 -0.15 -12.59
C LYS A 104 -7.85 1.15 -11.99
N VAL A 105 -7.41 1.56 -10.81
CA VAL A 105 -7.76 2.84 -10.18
C VAL A 105 -6.67 3.86 -10.46
N LEU A 106 -5.41 3.42 -10.52
CA LEU A 106 -4.22 4.27 -10.61
C LEU A 106 -4.27 5.32 -11.71
N GLN A 107 -4.70 4.98 -12.93
CA GLN A 107 -4.81 5.96 -14.01
C GLN A 107 -5.91 7.02 -13.78
N HIS A 108 -6.86 6.76 -12.89
CA HIS A 108 -8.01 7.63 -12.65
C HIS A 108 -7.81 8.56 -11.45
N VAL A 109 -6.62 8.58 -10.88
CA VAL A 109 -6.22 9.61 -9.90
C VAL A 109 -5.43 10.73 -10.56
N ASP A 110 -5.18 10.61 -11.87
CA ASP A 110 -4.48 11.60 -12.69
C ASP A 110 -5.50 12.56 -13.34
N PRO A 111 -5.53 13.85 -12.96
CA PRO A 111 -6.40 14.87 -13.55
C PRO A 111 -6.20 15.03 -15.05
N ASP A 112 -5.00 14.79 -15.57
CA ASP A 112 -4.69 14.94 -17.00
C ASP A 112 -5.50 13.94 -17.84
N VAL A 113 -5.82 12.77 -17.28
CA VAL A 113 -6.70 11.78 -17.92
C VAL A 113 -8.11 12.33 -18.12
N TYR A 114 -8.51 13.39 -17.43
CA TYR A 114 -9.84 13.99 -17.54
C TYR A 114 -9.82 15.42 -18.08
N ASN A 115 -8.69 15.90 -18.62
CA ASN A 115 -8.53 17.29 -19.06
C ASN A 115 -8.82 18.29 -17.92
N MET A 116 -8.39 17.96 -16.70
CA MET A 116 -8.62 18.75 -15.50
C MET A 116 -7.33 19.34 -14.97
N TYR A 117 -7.41 20.53 -14.37
CA TYR A 117 -6.33 21.14 -13.60
C TYR A 117 -6.64 21.10 -12.10
N ILE A 118 -5.92 20.24 -11.37
CA ILE A 118 -5.96 20.18 -9.90
C ILE A 118 -4.52 20.36 -9.38
N HIS A 119 -4.37 21.05 -8.25
CA HIS A 119 -3.07 21.31 -7.62
C HIS A 119 -2.18 20.05 -7.52
N ASN A 120 -0.86 20.27 -7.69
CA ASN A 120 0.17 19.28 -8.00
C ASN A 120 0.22 18.01 -7.12
N ASP A 121 -0.22 18.06 -5.86
CA ASP A 121 -0.20 16.90 -4.97
C ASP A 121 -1.39 15.95 -5.15
N PHE A 122 -2.41 16.32 -5.93
CA PHE A 122 -3.62 15.50 -6.07
C PHE A 122 -3.31 14.06 -6.50
N VAL A 123 -2.46 13.90 -7.51
CA VAL A 123 -2.03 12.59 -8.00
C VAL A 123 -1.24 11.86 -6.91
N CYS A 124 -0.37 12.56 -6.19
CA CYS A 124 0.44 12.00 -5.11
C CYS A 124 -0.45 11.42 -3.99
N TYR A 125 -1.45 12.18 -3.53
CA TYR A 125 -2.43 11.71 -2.54
C TYR A 125 -3.31 10.58 -3.08
N GLY A 126 -3.68 10.60 -4.37
CA GLY A 126 -4.44 9.53 -4.98
C GLY A 126 -3.68 8.21 -5.08
N GLU A 127 -2.39 8.25 -5.44
CA GLU A 127 -1.54 7.06 -5.38
C GLU A 127 -1.34 6.56 -3.95
N LEU A 128 -1.16 7.47 -2.99
CA LEU A 128 -1.06 7.14 -1.57
C LEU A 128 -2.33 6.43 -1.07
N GLU A 129 -3.51 6.95 -1.41
CA GLU A 129 -4.82 6.35 -1.07
C GLU A 129 -4.94 4.91 -1.60
N ILE A 130 -4.44 4.65 -2.81
CA ILE A 130 -4.38 3.30 -3.40
C ILE A 130 -3.45 2.37 -2.61
N ILE A 131 -2.28 2.86 -2.21
CA ILE A 131 -1.31 2.11 -1.40
C ILE A 131 -1.91 1.79 -0.02
N GLU A 132 -2.54 2.76 0.62
CA GLU A 132 -3.23 2.62 1.90
C GLU A 132 -4.37 1.60 1.83
N ASN A 133 -5.19 1.65 0.78
CA ASN A 133 -6.21 0.66 0.48
C ASN A 133 -5.61 -0.75 0.33
N CYS A 134 -4.46 -0.86 -0.33
CA CYS A 134 -3.74 -2.13 -0.46
C CYS A 134 -3.32 -2.70 0.90
N LEU A 135 -2.72 -1.87 1.77
CA LEU A 135 -2.29 -2.26 3.11
C LEU A 135 -3.49 -2.64 4.00
N ASN A 136 -4.57 -1.86 3.96
CA ASN A 136 -5.81 -2.15 4.68
C ASN A 136 -6.39 -3.50 4.29
N ASP A 137 -6.40 -3.82 3.00
CA ASP A 137 -6.91 -5.09 2.50
C ASP A 137 -6.01 -6.29 2.87
N ILE A 138 -4.70 -6.07 3.03
CA ILE A 138 -3.77 -7.07 3.61
C ILE A 138 -4.10 -7.28 5.10
N ALA A 139 -4.23 -6.19 5.86
CA ALA A 139 -4.54 -6.24 7.29
C ALA A 139 -5.89 -6.93 7.55
N LYS A 140 -6.96 -6.46 6.93
CA LYS A 140 -8.31 -7.02 7.06
C LYS A 140 -8.41 -8.45 6.55
N GLY A 141 -7.85 -8.72 5.37
CA GLY A 141 -7.99 -10.01 4.70
C GLY A 141 -7.21 -11.15 5.35
N ILE A 142 -6.14 -10.84 6.09
CA ILE A 142 -5.21 -11.82 6.63
C ILE A 142 -5.09 -11.67 8.13
N PHE A 143 -4.52 -10.56 8.60
CA PHE A 143 -4.09 -10.45 9.99
C PHE A 143 -5.26 -10.26 10.97
N LEU A 144 -6.31 -9.52 10.58
CA LEU A 144 -7.47 -9.26 11.45
C LEU A 144 -8.57 -10.33 11.33
N LYS A 145 -8.64 -11.05 10.20
CA LYS A 145 -9.61 -12.14 10.00
C LYS A 145 -9.32 -13.36 10.87
N HIS A 146 -8.05 -13.58 11.23
CA HIS A 146 -7.64 -14.75 11.98
C HIS A 146 -7.57 -14.47 13.49
N LYS A 147 -8.62 -14.92 14.21
CA LYS A 147 -8.67 -14.89 15.70
C LYS A 147 -7.66 -15.85 16.37
N LYS A 148 -6.93 -16.65 15.61
CA LYS A 148 -5.95 -17.66 16.06
C LYS A 148 -4.58 -17.38 15.43
N GLN A 149 -3.54 -17.97 15.98
CA GLN A 149 -2.18 -17.89 15.45
C GLN A 149 -2.14 -18.30 13.96
N MET A 150 -1.57 -17.43 13.13
CA MET A 150 -1.37 -17.70 11.71
C MET A 150 -0.41 -18.87 11.52
N ASN A 151 -0.79 -19.82 10.65
CA ASN A 151 0.07 -20.93 10.25
C ASN A 151 0.82 -20.63 8.94
N PHE A 152 1.67 -21.56 8.51
CA PHE A 152 2.49 -21.42 7.29
C PHE A 152 1.70 -21.09 6.02
N SER A 153 0.53 -21.72 5.78
CA SER A 153 -0.23 -21.45 4.54
C SER A 153 -0.82 -20.04 4.51
N HIS A 154 -1.18 -19.47 5.67
CA HIS A 154 -1.60 -18.08 5.76
C HIS A 154 -0.46 -17.12 5.37
N TYR A 155 0.78 -17.40 5.79
CA TYR A 155 1.93 -16.58 5.39
C TYR A 155 2.32 -16.74 3.91
N ILE A 156 2.12 -17.93 3.31
CA ILE A 156 2.24 -18.10 1.85
C ILE A 156 1.23 -17.21 1.12
N PHE A 157 -0.03 -17.19 1.59
CA PHE A 157 -1.05 -16.32 1.02
C PHE A 157 -0.73 -14.83 1.23
N ALA A 158 -0.21 -14.48 2.41
CA ALA A 158 0.23 -13.12 2.72
C ALA A 158 1.38 -12.67 1.83
N PHE A 159 2.36 -13.53 1.56
CA PHE A 159 3.45 -13.22 0.65
C PHE A 159 2.95 -12.94 -0.78
N ARG A 160 1.95 -13.67 -1.26
CA ARG A 160 1.34 -13.38 -2.58
C ARG A 160 0.59 -12.04 -2.61
N ARG A 161 0.14 -11.54 -1.46
CA ARG A 161 -0.47 -10.20 -1.33
C ARG A 161 0.60 -9.12 -1.21
N LEU A 162 1.73 -9.45 -0.58
CA LEU A 162 2.93 -8.63 -0.56
C LEU A 162 3.51 -8.44 -1.97
N GLU A 163 3.56 -9.50 -2.77
CA GLU A 163 3.89 -9.45 -4.20
C GLU A 163 2.98 -8.47 -4.96
N ALA A 164 1.67 -8.48 -4.68
CA ALA A 164 0.72 -7.52 -5.27
C ALA A 164 1.07 -6.07 -4.88
N LEU A 165 1.38 -5.84 -3.59
CA LEU A 165 1.82 -4.54 -3.09
C LEU A 165 3.11 -4.09 -3.77
N THR A 166 4.09 -4.98 -3.95
CA THR A 166 5.33 -4.67 -4.68
C THR A 166 5.06 -4.22 -6.11
N ILE A 167 4.10 -4.85 -6.81
CA ILE A 167 3.70 -4.43 -8.15
C ILE A 167 3.06 -3.03 -8.13
N VAL A 168 2.13 -2.78 -7.19
CA VAL A 168 1.46 -1.48 -7.06
C VAL A 168 2.48 -0.37 -6.79
N LEU A 169 3.37 -0.57 -5.81
CA LEU A 169 4.42 0.39 -5.48
C LEU A 169 5.36 0.67 -6.66
N ASN A 170 5.58 -0.33 -7.54
CA ASN A 170 6.41 -0.14 -8.71
C ASN A 170 5.71 0.65 -9.84
N SER A 171 4.39 0.78 -9.78
CA SER A 171 3.60 1.56 -10.74
C SER A 171 3.20 2.93 -10.21
N SER A 172 3.23 3.12 -8.88
CA SER A 172 2.93 4.39 -8.22
C SER A 172 4.17 5.30 -8.21
N HIS A 173 4.35 6.07 -9.28
CA HIS A 173 5.56 6.88 -9.48
C HIS A 173 5.46 8.28 -8.87
N TYR A 174 4.25 8.81 -8.68
CA TYR A 174 4.02 10.18 -8.25
C TYR A 174 4.00 10.31 -6.73
N PHE A 175 3.61 9.27 -5.98
CA PHE A 175 3.47 9.35 -4.51
C PHE A 175 4.76 9.78 -3.78
N VAL A 176 5.93 9.57 -4.39
CA VAL A 176 7.22 10.00 -3.84
C VAL A 176 7.44 11.52 -3.88
N GLY A 177 6.64 12.24 -4.67
CA GLY A 177 6.68 13.69 -4.81
C GLY A 177 5.70 14.43 -3.90
N ILE A 178 5.04 13.72 -2.97
CA ILE A 178 4.07 14.31 -2.05
C ILE A 178 4.71 15.39 -1.17
N ASP A 179 4.11 16.58 -1.09
CA ASP A 179 4.52 17.62 -0.14
C ASP A 179 3.95 17.39 1.29
N ASP A 180 4.09 16.15 1.77
CA ASP A 180 3.79 15.74 3.15
C ASP A 180 4.81 14.70 3.62
N GLY A 181 6.01 15.20 3.95
CA GLY A 181 7.14 14.35 4.37
C GLY A 181 6.85 13.51 5.61
N ASN A 182 5.98 13.97 6.52
CA ASN A 182 5.62 13.20 7.71
C ASN A 182 4.75 11.99 7.34
N ARG A 183 3.69 12.21 6.56
CA ARG A 183 2.82 11.11 6.10
C ARG A 183 3.59 10.14 5.23
N PHE A 184 4.50 10.64 4.38
CA PHE A 184 5.41 9.82 3.59
C PHE A 184 6.29 8.92 4.48
N ASP A 185 6.97 9.49 5.47
CA ASP A 185 7.82 8.73 6.38
C ASP A 185 7.03 7.66 7.16
N GLU A 186 5.81 7.99 7.61
CA GLU A 186 4.95 7.05 8.31
C GLU A 186 4.49 5.90 7.41
N ILE A 187 4.01 6.17 6.18
CA ILE A 187 3.55 5.12 5.27
C ILE A 187 4.70 4.19 4.85
N ILE A 188 5.90 4.72 4.62
CA ILE A 188 7.09 3.91 4.32
C ILE A 188 7.41 2.97 5.49
N ARG A 189 7.21 3.42 6.73
CA ARG A 189 7.36 2.56 7.92
C ARG A 189 6.34 1.43 7.94
N VAL A 190 5.07 1.73 7.63
CA VAL A 190 4.00 0.72 7.55
C VAL A 190 4.30 -0.31 6.47
N ILE A 191 4.75 0.13 5.29
CA ILE A 191 5.17 -0.74 4.18
C ILE A 191 6.31 -1.66 4.64
N GLY A 192 7.38 -1.10 5.22
CA GLY A 192 8.51 -1.87 5.74
C GLY A 192 8.09 -2.89 6.80
N ALA A 193 7.21 -2.50 7.72
CA ALA A 193 6.65 -3.40 8.73
C ALA A 193 5.81 -4.52 8.13
N CYS A 194 5.05 -4.25 7.06
CA CYS A 194 4.30 -5.26 6.31
C CYS A 194 5.23 -6.33 5.71
N TYR A 195 6.29 -5.91 4.99
CA TYR A 195 7.30 -6.83 4.46
C TYR A 195 7.91 -7.70 5.56
N VAL A 196 8.44 -7.07 6.62
CA VAL A 196 9.15 -7.77 7.69
C VAL A 196 8.24 -8.70 8.48
N THR A 197 6.99 -8.30 8.77
CA THR A 197 6.02 -9.15 9.48
C THR A 197 5.73 -10.43 8.70
N ILE A 198 5.43 -10.31 7.40
CA ILE A 198 5.14 -11.46 6.54
C ILE A 198 6.35 -12.37 6.43
N LEU A 199 7.54 -11.80 6.21
CA LEU A 199 8.78 -12.57 6.08
C LEU A 199 9.16 -13.29 7.37
N ARG A 200 8.99 -12.68 8.54
CA ARG A 200 9.26 -13.31 9.84
C ARG A 200 8.32 -14.48 10.12
N GLY A 201 7.07 -14.41 9.66
CA GLY A 201 6.14 -15.53 9.74
C GLY A 201 6.45 -16.67 8.76
N LEU A 202 7.04 -16.32 7.61
CA LEU A 202 7.33 -17.27 6.53
C LEU A 202 8.69 -17.98 6.70
N LEU A 203 9.75 -17.24 6.96
CA LEU A 203 11.15 -17.72 6.95
C LEU A 203 11.57 -18.31 8.31
N PRO A 204 12.64 -19.12 8.35
CA PRO A 204 13.31 -19.46 9.60
C PRO A 204 14.03 -18.24 10.20
N LYS A 205 14.24 -18.24 11.53
CA LYS A 205 14.87 -17.11 12.23
C LYS A 205 16.33 -16.88 11.81
N SER A 206 17.03 -17.96 11.47
CA SER A 206 18.43 -17.96 11.01
C SER A 206 18.65 -17.10 9.75
N MET A 207 17.63 -16.96 8.89
CA MET A 207 17.66 -16.08 7.71
C MET A 207 17.78 -14.58 8.03
N PHE A 208 17.54 -14.15 9.27
CA PHE A 208 17.58 -12.74 9.66
C PHE A 208 18.87 -12.34 10.36
N ASN A 209 19.58 -13.31 10.95
CA ASN A 209 20.67 -13.06 11.88
C ASN A 209 22.05 -13.49 11.36
N ASN A 210 22.17 -13.93 10.10
CA ASN A 210 23.37 -14.58 9.57
C ASN A 210 23.83 -15.78 10.43
N GLU A 211 22.88 -16.50 11.02
CA GLU A 211 23.16 -17.73 11.78
C GLU A 211 23.29 -18.91 10.81
N GLU A 212 23.98 -19.97 11.24
CA GLU A 212 24.04 -21.20 10.46
C GLU A 212 22.64 -21.81 10.31
N LEU A 213 22.30 -22.23 9.09
CA LEU A 213 21.01 -22.85 8.78
C LEU A 213 21.01 -24.30 9.24
N THR A 214 19.98 -24.69 9.98
CA THR A 214 19.76 -26.08 10.37
C THR A 214 19.16 -26.91 9.23
N ASP A 215 19.20 -28.23 9.34
CA ASP A 215 18.53 -29.12 8.38
C ASP A 215 17.01 -28.87 8.29
N ASP A 216 16.37 -28.46 9.38
CA ASP A 216 14.94 -28.09 9.38
C ASP A 216 14.71 -26.77 8.64
N ASP A 217 15.59 -25.78 8.85
CA ASP A 217 15.54 -24.53 8.09
C ASP A 217 15.65 -24.79 6.59
N MET A 218 16.59 -25.66 6.18
CA MET A 218 16.76 -26.05 4.79
C MET A 218 15.52 -26.75 4.21
N LYS A 219 14.88 -27.65 4.96
CA LYS A 219 13.61 -28.28 4.55
C LYS A 219 12.50 -27.23 4.38
N LYS A 220 12.41 -26.27 5.31
CA LYS A 220 11.44 -25.18 5.25
C LYS A 220 11.68 -24.28 4.04
N LEU A 221 12.92 -23.88 3.77
CA LEU A 221 13.29 -23.05 2.61
C LEU A 221 12.98 -23.75 1.28
N ASN A 222 13.28 -25.05 1.17
CA ASN A 222 12.90 -25.86 0.00
C ASN A 222 11.38 -25.91 -0.21
N LYS A 223 10.61 -26.03 0.87
CA LYS A 223 9.14 -25.95 0.78
C LYS A 223 8.67 -24.57 0.30
N ILE A 224 9.32 -23.51 0.76
CA ILE A 224 9.01 -22.13 0.34
C ILE A 224 9.32 -21.94 -1.13
N SER A 225 10.49 -22.37 -1.63
CA SER A 225 10.87 -22.21 -3.04
C SER A 225 9.92 -22.93 -3.99
N GLN A 226 9.38 -24.08 -3.60
CA GLN A 226 8.34 -24.79 -4.37
C GLN A 226 6.99 -24.06 -4.38
N GLN A 227 6.59 -23.49 -3.23
CA GLN A 227 5.29 -22.82 -3.08
C GLN A 227 5.28 -21.37 -3.61
N LEU A 228 6.45 -20.73 -3.61
CA LEU A 228 6.71 -19.35 -4.01
C LEU A 228 7.91 -19.29 -4.97
N PRO A 229 7.80 -19.81 -6.21
CA PRO A 229 8.90 -19.88 -7.17
C PRO A 229 9.49 -18.51 -7.57
N ASN A 230 8.74 -17.41 -7.41
CA ASN A 230 9.23 -16.05 -7.65
C ASN A 230 9.71 -15.33 -6.38
N PHE A 231 9.88 -16.02 -5.25
CA PHE A 231 10.24 -15.41 -3.95
C PHE A 231 11.40 -14.43 -4.08
N LYS A 232 12.54 -14.88 -4.63
CA LYS A 232 13.73 -14.04 -4.81
C LYS A 232 13.48 -12.80 -5.65
N GLN A 233 12.67 -12.92 -6.71
CA GLN A 233 12.34 -11.81 -7.60
C GLN A 233 11.52 -10.72 -6.89
N VAL A 234 10.56 -11.13 -6.06
CA VAL A 234 9.79 -10.19 -5.23
C VAL A 234 10.69 -9.47 -4.23
N ILE A 235 11.61 -10.18 -3.56
CA ILE A 235 12.58 -9.55 -2.65
C ILE A 235 13.53 -8.60 -3.40
N LYS A 236 14.01 -8.98 -4.59
CA LYS A 236 14.83 -8.12 -5.45
C LYS A 236 14.09 -6.81 -5.75
N GLN A 237 12.83 -6.89 -6.16
CA GLN A 237 12.06 -5.69 -6.49
C GLN A 237 11.77 -4.83 -5.25
N ALA A 238 11.43 -5.45 -4.13
CA ALA A 238 11.23 -4.74 -2.86
C ALA A 238 12.49 -4.01 -2.39
N LEU A 239 13.68 -4.57 -2.63
CA LEU A 239 14.96 -3.92 -2.36
C LEU A 239 15.20 -2.70 -3.25
N ILE A 240 14.96 -2.83 -4.55
CA ILE A 240 15.10 -1.72 -5.51
C ILE A 240 14.16 -0.58 -5.13
N LEU A 241 12.87 -0.90 -4.88
CA LEU A 241 11.88 0.07 -4.43
C LEU A 241 12.29 0.71 -3.10
N GLY A 242 12.70 -0.10 -2.12
CA GLY A 242 13.14 0.45 -0.84
C GLY A 242 14.33 1.38 -0.97
N HIS A 243 15.28 1.09 -1.87
CA HIS A 243 16.36 2.02 -2.17
C HIS A 243 15.86 3.32 -2.80
N MET A 244 14.93 3.26 -3.76
CA MET A 244 14.34 4.46 -4.38
C MET A 244 13.60 5.31 -3.33
N LEU A 245 12.73 4.69 -2.54
CA LEU A 245 11.89 5.36 -1.54
C LEU A 245 12.71 5.95 -0.38
N LEU A 246 13.80 5.28 0.02
CA LEU A 246 14.62 5.68 1.17
C LEU A 246 15.83 6.54 0.80
N SER A 247 16.18 6.65 -0.49
CA SER A 247 17.14 7.68 -0.93
C SER A 247 16.62 9.11 -0.72
N ILE A 248 15.35 9.24 -0.32
CA ILE A 248 14.63 10.49 -0.06
C ILE A 248 14.52 10.78 1.46
N GLY A 249 14.71 9.80 2.36
CA GLY A 249 14.47 9.93 3.82
C GLY A 249 15.42 9.15 4.74
N SER A 250 15.60 9.59 6.00
CA SER A 250 16.80 9.24 6.81
C SER A 250 16.69 8.08 7.82
N ILE A 251 15.50 7.56 8.17
CA ILE A 251 15.36 6.69 9.38
C ILE A 251 14.78 5.27 9.12
N GLN A 252 13.87 5.05 8.17
CA GLN A 252 13.23 3.72 7.97
C GLN A 252 14.08 2.72 7.15
N SER A 253 15.35 3.04 6.89
CA SER A 253 16.24 2.24 6.07
C SER A 253 16.46 0.81 6.60
N ALA A 254 16.24 0.58 7.89
CA ALA A 254 16.46 -0.71 8.57
C ALA A 254 15.74 -1.91 7.94
N TYR A 255 14.53 -1.76 7.37
CA TYR A 255 13.87 -2.89 6.71
C TYR A 255 14.61 -3.33 5.44
N THR A 256 15.23 -2.40 4.70
CA THR A 256 16.02 -2.77 3.50
C THR A 256 17.28 -3.55 3.86
N ASN A 257 17.86 -3.33 5.04
CA ASN A 257 18.95 -4.16 5.55
C ASN A 257 18.48 -5.60 5.84
N ILE A 258 17.26 -5.75 6.39
CA ILE A 258 16.63 -7.07 6.58
C ILE A 258 16.40 -7.75 5.23
N LEU A 259 15.81 -7.04 4.26
CA LEU A 259 15.60 -7.58 2.91
C LEU A 259 16.90 -7.95 2.22
N GLN A 260 17.96 -7.15 2.42
CA GLN A 260 19.30 -7.42 1.86
C GLN A 260 19.88 -8.68 2.44
N THR A 261 19.77 -8.87 3.75
CA THR A 261 20.21 -10.09 4.45
C THR A 261 19.49 -11.31 3.87
N ILE A 262 18.16 -11.26 3.82
CA ILE A 262 17.32 -12.34 3.27
C ILE A 262 17.69 -12.64 1.81
N TYR A 263 17.88 -11.61 0.97
CA TYR A 263 18.20 -11.78 -0.43
C TYR A 263 19.57 -12.44 -0.65
N CYS A 264 20.58 -12.00 0.10
CA CYS A 264 21.94 -12.55 0.04
C CYS A 264 21.96 -14.00 0.54
N THR A 265 21.37 -14.28 1.71
CA THR A 265 21.30 -15.64 2.26
C THR A 265 20.52 -16.58 1.34
N TRP A 266 19.38 -16.12 0.79
CA TRP A 266 18.63 -16.92 -0.19
C TRP A 266 19.47 -17.23 -1.42
N SER A 267 20.18 -16.24 -1.98
CA SER A 267 21.03 -16.43 -3.16
C SER A 267 22.14 -17.44 -2.91
N GLU A 268 22.79 -17.38 -1.75
CA GLU A 268 23.87 -18.28 -1.38
C GLU A 268 23.37 -19.71 -1.17
N VAL A 269 22.24 -19.85 -0.49
CA VAL A 269 21.76 -21.15 -0.01
C VAL A 269 20.95 -21.88 -1.08
N MET A 270 20.05 -21.17 -1.75
CA MET A 270 19.11 -21.75 -2.71
C MET A 270 19.68 -21.76 -4.13
N ASP A 271 20.37 -20.69 -4.53
CA ASP A 271 20.89 -20.56 -5.90
C ASP A 271 22.39 -20.90 -6.00
N LYS A 272 23.07 -21.12 -4.86
CA LYS A 272 24.51 -21.36 -4.78
C LYS A 272 25.34 -20.20 -5.35
N ILE A 273 24.82 -18.98 -5.24
CA ILE A 273 25.46 -17.74 -5.71
C ILE A 273 25.83 -16.89 -4.50
N ARG A 274 27.13 -16.71 -4.28
CA ARG A 274 27.63 -15.76 -3.28
C ARG A 274 27.72 -14.37 -3.88
N ILE A 275 27.04 -13.40 -3.29
CA ILE A 275 27.05 -12.01 -3.76
C ILE A 275 28.25 -11.29 -3.16
N ASN A 276 29.20 -10.88 -4.00
CA ASN A 276 30.32 -10.03 -3.63
C ASN A 276 30.04 -8.57 -4.02
N LEU A 277 29.77 -7.71 -3.03
CA LEU A 277 29.42 -6.31 -3.27
C LEU A 277 30.60 -5.47 -3.85
N ASN A 278 31.82 -5.99 -3.81
CA ASN A 278 33.00 -5.32 -4.37
C ASN A 278 33.14 -5.55 -5.89
N GLU A 279 32.42 -6.51 -6.45
CA GLU A 279 32.46 -6.78 -7.89
C GLU A 279 31.63 -5.77 -8.69
N LYS A 280 32.01 -5.59 -9.96
CA LYS A 280 31.26 -4.76 -10.89
C LYS A 280 30.02 -5.53 -11.37
N PRO A 281 28.81 -4.98 -11.21
CA PRO A 281 27.59 -5.65 -11.70
C PRO A 281 27.57 -5.71 -13.22
N ASP A 282 26.84 -6.71 -13.73
CA ASP A 282 26.28 -6.63 -15.07
C ASP A 282 25.35 -5.42 -15.19
N LYS A 283 25.28 -4.80 -16.38
CA LYS A 283 24.42 -3.64 -16.64
C LYS A 283 22.95 -3.89 -16.25
N LYS A 284 22.45 -5.12 -16.41
CA LYS A 284 21.08 -5.52 -16.09
C LYS A 284 20.78 -5.61 -14.58
N ASP A 285 21.81 -5.64 -13.74
CA ASP A 285 21.75 -5.79 -12.30
C ASP A 285 22.25 -4.56 -11.55
N GLU A 286 22.43 -3.44 -12.26
CA GLU A 286 22.94 -2.20 -11.68
C GLU A 286 22.05 -1.68 -10.54
N ASP A 287 20.73 -1.66 -10.73
CA ASP A 287 19.78 -1.13 -9.74
C ASP A 287 19.76 -1.96 -8.45
N ILE A 288 19.77 -3.29 -8.59
CA ILE A 288 19.83 -4.18 -7.42
C ILE A 288 21.19 -4.06 -6.72
N TRP A 289 22.29 -3.84 -7.44
CA TRP A 289 23.60 -3.65 -6.78
C TRP A 289 23.65 -2.32 -6.03
N LYS A 290 23.07 -1.24 -6.57
CA LYS A 290 22.91 0.03 -5.86
C LYS A 290 22.10 -0.17 -4.59
N ALA A 291 20.96 -0.86 -4.68
CA ALA A 291 20.11 -1.15 -3.54
C ALA A 291 20.80 -1.99 -2.46
N LEU A 292 21.52 -3.05 -2.85
CA LEU A 292 22.28 -3.90 -1.92
C LEU A 292 23.40 -3.12 -1.22
N LYS A 293 24.15 -2.30 -1.96
CA LYS A 293 25.22 -1.45 -1.40
C LYS A 293 24.67 -0.40 -0.45
N HIS A 294 23.54 0.22 -0.79
CA HIS A 294 22.85 1.15 0.10
C HIS A 294 22.42 0.44 1.39
N ALA A 295 21.71 -0.69 1.25
CA ALA A 295 21.20 -1.45 2.39
C ALA A 295 22.30 -1.97 3.33
N PHE A 296 23.45 -2.37 2.77
CA PHE A 296 24.60 -2.86 3.55
C PHE A 296 25.22 -1.78 4.45
N LYS A 297 25.16 -0.50 4.06
CA LYS A 297 25.71 0.62 4.84
C LYS A 297 24.87 0.99 6.06
N ILE A 298 23.64 0.50 6.14
CA ILE A 298 22.71 0.81 7.23
C ILE A 298 23.15 0.06 8.48
N LYS A 299 23.29 0.79 9.60
CA LYS A 299 23.74 0.22 10.88
C LYS A 299 22.75 -0.84 11.37
N LYS A 300 23.26 -2.03 11.70
CA LYS A 300 22.48 -3.17 12.25
C LYS A 300 21.77 -2.86 13.58
N ASN A 301 22.22 -1.89 14.38
CA ASN A 301 21.63 -1.63 15.71
C ASN A 301 20.19 -1.07 15.69
N THR A 302 19.59 -0.83 14.52
CA THR A 302 18.16 -0.52 14.37
C THR A 302 17.22 -1.73 14.54
N PHE A 303 17.73 -2.95 14.73
CA PHE A 303 16.91 -4.16 14.97
C PHE A 303 16.05 -4.15 16.26
N LYS A 304 16.11 -3.11 17.09
CA LYS A 304 15.18 -2.93 18.23
C LYS A 304 13.77 -2.59 17.80
N GLU A 305 13.55 -2.20 16.54
CA GLU A 305 12.20 -1.98 16.03
C GLU A 305 11.47 -3.31 15.83
N SER A 306 10.31 -3.44 16.47
CA SER A 306 9.52 -4.68 16.42
C SER A 306 8.97 -4.97 15.02
N PHE A 307 8.94 -3.99 14.09
CA PHE A 307 8.32 -4.10 12.75
C PHE A 307 7.03 -4.92 12.79
N ASN A 308 6.04 -4.45 13.55
CA ASN A 308 4.76 -5.12 13.69
C ASN A 308 3.75 -4.41 12.81
N PHE A 309 3.38 -5.03 11.70
CA PHE A 309 2.52 -4.42 10.69
C PHE A 309 1.21 -3.86 11.25
N ILE A 310 0.51 -4.62 12.08
CA ILE A 310 -0.77 -4.16 12.66
C ILE A 310 -0.59 -2.99 13.60
N LYS A 311 0.49 -3.00 14.40
CA LYS A 311 0.79 -1.90 15.31
C LYS A 311 1.16 -0.62 14.55
N GLU A 312 2.01 -0.72 13.53
CA GLU A 312 2.40 0.44 12.71
C GLU A 312 1.20 0.98 11.91
N LEU A 313 0.37 0.10 11.36
CA LEU A 313 -0.85 0.51 10.64
C LEU A 313 -1.86 1.20 11.57
N ASP A 314 -2.05 0.68 12.80
CA ASP A 314 -2.92 1.31 13.81
C ASP A 314 -2.38 2.70 14.22
N LEU A 315 -1.07 2.83 14.41
CA LEU A 315 -0.44 4.12 14.69
C LEU A 315 -0.66 5.11 13.54
N TYR A 316 -0.43 4.68 12.30
CA TYR A 316 -0.65 5.47 11.10
C TYR A 316 -2.11 5.89 10.93
N SER A 317 -3.08 5.01 11.21
CA SER A 317 -4.50 5.36 11.13
C SER A 317 -4.96 6.36 12.19
N LYS A 318 -4.21 6.50 13.30
CA LYS A 318 -4.50 7.49 14.34
C LYS A 318 -3.99 8.87 13.97
N THR A 319 -2.87 8.94 13.24
CA THR A 319 -2.31 10.20 12.73
C THR A 319 -3.01 10.65 11.45
N ASN A 320 -3.48 9.71 10.62
CA ASN A 320 -4.14 9.94 9.34
C ASN A 320 -5.52 9.25 9.34
N PRO A 321 -6.57 9.88 9.92
CA PRO A 321 -7.89 9.26 10.07
C PRO A 321 -8.61 9.06 8.72
N ASP A 322 -8.18 9.76 7.68
CA ASP A 322 -8.57 9.63 6.27
C ASP A 322 -7.80 8.50 5.54
N LEU A 323 -7.43 7.44 6.26
CA LEU A 323 -6.67 6.32 5.71
C LEU A 323 -7.42 5.60 4.57
N GLY A 324 -6.86 5.65 3.36
CA GLY A 324 -7.43 5.06 2.16
C GLY A 324 -8.74 5.74 1.76
N GLY A 325 -9.57 5.02 1.00
CA GLY A 325 -10.84 5.55 0.51
C GLY A 325 -10.92 5.60 -1.00
N ASN A 326 -11.62 6.61 -1.51
CA ASN A 326 -11.89 6.82 -2.93
C ASN A 326 -12.02 8.32 -3.28
N SER A 327 -11.46 9.19 -2.45
CA SER A 327 -11.63 10.65 -2.56
C SER A 327 -10.90 11.19 -3.80
N HIS A 328 -9.83 10.53 -4.21
CA HIS A 328 -9.01 10.90 -5.37
C HIS A 328 -9.31 10.06 -6.62
N ASP A 329 -10.24 9.10 -6.55
CA ASP A 329 -10.70 8.36 -7.72
C ASP A 329 -11.68 9.23 -8.52
N LEU A 330 -11.23 9.85 -9.61
CA LEU A 330 -12.01 10.80 -10.40
C LEU A 330 -13.25 10.17 -11.08
N ARG A 331 -13.32 8.83 -11.17
CA ARG A 331 -14.55 8.13 -11.60
C ARG A 331 -15.66 8.20 -10.56
N LYS A 332 -15.32 8.49 -9.30
CA LYS A 332 -16.27 8.65 -8.19
C LYS A 332 -16.73 10.09 -8.04
N TRP A 333 -16.12 11.02 -8.75
CA TRP A 333 -16.56 12.40 -8.81
C TRP A 333 -17.79 12.51 -9.70
N SER A 334 -18.70 13.39 -9.33
CA SER A 334 -19.81 13.80 -10.19
C SER A 334 -19.29 14.60 -11.40
N LYS A 335 -20.09 14.66 -12.46
CA LYS A 335 -19.78 15.48 -13.65
C LYS A 335 -19.61 16.95 -13.28
N SER A 336 -20.46 17.47 -12.39
CA SER A 336 -20.35 18.85 -11.89
C SER A 336 -19.03 19.09 -11.16
N GLN A 337 -18.60 18.17 -10.29
CA GLN A 337 -17.30 18.27 -9.62
C GLN A 337 -16.13 18.25 -10.61
N ARG A 338 -16.16 17.38 -11.63
CA ARG A 338 -15.08 17.36 -12.64
C ARG A 338 -15.05 18.65 -13.46
N ASN A 339 -16.21 19.15 -13.86
CA ASN A 339 -16.31 20.39 -14.65
C ASN A 339 -15.74 21.60 -13.92
N LEU A 340 -15.84 21.69 -12.58
CA LEU A 340 -15.26 22.79 -11.80
C LEU A 340 -13.75 22.95 -12.01
N TYR A 341 -13.05 21.88 -12.34
CA TYR A 341 -11.60 21.86 -12.57
C TYR A 341 -11.25 21.60 -14.05
N SER A 342 -12.23 21.64 -14.96
CA SER A 342 -11.98 21.41 -16.39
C SER A 342 -11.13 22.54 -16.96
N LEU A 343 -10.12 22.17 -17.76
CA LEU A 343 -9.32 23.12 -18.54
C LEU A 343 -10.17 23.93 -19.53
N ASP A 344 -11.32 23.39 -19.97
CA ASP A 344 -12.23 24.06 -20.89
C ASP A 344 -12.95 25.27 -20.25
N ASN A 345 -12.92 25.37 -18.90
CA ASN A 345 -13.48 26.48 -18.14
C ASN A 345 -12.42 27.50 -17.69
N ILE A 346 -11.16 27.31 -18.09
CA ILE A 346 -10.10 28.30 -17.91
C ILE A 346 -10.12 29.18 -19.17
N ASP A 347 -10.96 30.21 -19.17
CA ASP A 347 -10.97 31.20 -20.25
C ASP A 347 -9.65 32.00 -20.21
N ASP A 348 -8.93 32.00 -21.33
CA ASP A 348 -7.65 32.71 -21.55
C ASP A 348 -7.72 34.24 -21.36
N GLU A 349 -8.90 34.82 -21.09
CA GLU A 349 -9.13 36.27 -21.07
C GLU A 349 -9.35 36.89 -19.69
N GLU A 350 -9.48 36.11 -18.62
CA GLU A 350 -9.52 36.66 -17.26
C GLU A 350 -8.44 35.98 -16.40
N GLU A 351 -7.30 36.65 -16.24
CA GLU A 351 -6.41 36.50 -15.09
C GLU A 351 -7.18 36.95 -13.82
N ASP A 352 -8.27 36.27 -13.50
CA ASP A 352 -8.99 36.47 -12.27
C ASP A 352 -8.19 35.75 -11.19
N GLU A 353 -7.54 36.51 -10.31
CA GLU A 353 -6.82 35.99 -9.14
C GLU A 353 -7.70 35.01 -8.34
N SER A 354 -9.03 35.10 -8.48
CA SER A 354 -10.01 34.18 -7.89
C SER A 354 -9.86 32.71 -8.34
N PHE A 355 -9.33 32.42 -9.54
CA PHE A 355 -9.06 31.03 -9.96
C PHE A 355 -7.96 30.40 -9.10
N TRP A 356 -6.87 31.12 -8.87
CA TRP A 356 -5.77 30.70 -7.98
C TRP A 356 -6.21 30.56 -6.52
N PHE A 357 -7.26 31.28 -6.09
CA PHE A 357 -7.82 31.17 -4.74
C PHE A 357 -8.91 30.08 -4.59
N ARG A 358 -9.41 29.50 -5.69
CA ARG A 358 -10.37 28.37 -5.69
C ARG A 358 -9.67 26.99 -5.72
N LEU A 359 -8.43 26.96 -6.22
CA LEU A 359 -7.48 25.85 -6.10
C LEU A 359 -6.88 25.78 -4.69
#